data_AF-A0A356FZ52-F1
#
_entry.id   AF-A0A356FZ52-F1
#
_cell.length_a   1.000
_cell.length_b   1.000
_cell.length_c   1.000
_cell.angle_alpha   90.00
_cell.angle_beta   90.00
_cell.angle_gamma   90.00
#
_symmetry.space_group_name_H-M   'P 1'
#
loop_
_entity.id
_entity.type
_entity.pdbx_description
1 polymer ?
#
loop_
_entity_poly.entity_id
_entity_poly.type
_entity_poly.pdbx_seq_one_letter_code
_entity_poly.pdbx_strand_id
1 'polypeptide(L)'
;MENLETYKYVHEKRVRNGRRAASERKPLNAPAPKTFLGMPCETVTFTVPTKERQNAVRQEFATKARAAFLKHLAQTQYKRLRTAGITAKDIKLMEKGKTPNGWNTHHKLSVYGGGTNDFSNLLLIRRAPYHDMIHYHLINPQVQDMKRGETRRVVIPNPSESIYVPPQQFKHLERDAKRGGKSYGTKGQSYQDKKQDAPFMQDVKAADAYIKSFLSKNGGR
;
A
#
# COMPACT_ATOMS: atom_id res chain seq x y z
N MET A 1 36.35 -50.88 -9.16
CA MET A 1 35.14 -51.71 -9.01
C MET A 1 34.96 -51.90 -7.51
N GLU A 2 34.32 -50.91 -6.88
CA GLU A 2 32.89 -50.95 -6.52
C GLU A 2 32.67 -51.75 -5.24
N ASN A 3 32.53 -51.02 -4.11
CA ASN A 3 31.77 -51.49 -2.97
C ASN A 3 30.43 -50.75 -3.00
N LEU A 4 29.39 -51.47 -3.40
CA LEU A 4 28.00 -51.08 -3.20
C LEU A 4 27.51 -51.62 -1.86
N GLU A 5 26.49 -50.94 -1.36
CA GLU A 5 25.58 -51.31 -0.26
C GLU A 5 25.99 -50.90 1.16
N THR A 6 25.45 -49.77 1.62
CA THR A 6 24.17 -49.80 2.37
C THR A 6 23.73 -48.37 2.72
N TYR A 7 22.67 -47.88 2.05
CA TYR A 7 21.97 -46.66 2.48
C TYR A 7 20.93 -47.01 3.54
N LYS A 8 21.20 -46.67 4.81
CA LYS A 8 20.19 -46.57 5.86
C LYS A 8 20.15 -45.13 6.37
N TYR A 9 19.09 -44.41 5.98
CA TYR A 9 18.71 -43.16 6.64
C TYR A 9 18.21 -43.45 8.05
N VAL A 10 18.83 -42.86 9.07
CA VAL A 10 18.14 -42.52 10.32
C VAL A 10 18.64 -41.17 10.81
N HIS A 11 17.70 -40.26 11.00
CA HIS A 11 17.86 -38.89 11.48
C HIS A 11 18.55 -38.80 12.85
N GLU A 12 19.67 -38.06 12.91
CA GLU A 12 20.19 -37.51 14.14
C GLU A 12 19.62 -36.09 14.36
N LYS A 13 18.88 -35.89 15.46
CA LYS A 13 18.30 -34.60 15.83
C LYS A 13 19.43 -33.60 16.08
N ARG A 14 19.59 -32.61 15.19
CA ARG A 14 20.48 -31.46 15.44
C ARG A 14 19.95 -30.62 16.61
N VAL A 15 20.82 -30.44 17.59
CA VAL A 15 20.66 -29.57 18.76
C VAL A 15 20.32 -28.14 18.31
N ARG A 16 19.25 -27.55 18.87
CA ARG A 16 18.90 -26.15 18.66
C ARG A 16 19.92 -25.26 19.37
N ASN A 17 20.89 -24.75 18.61
CA ASN A 17 21.77 -23.68 19.09
C ASN A 17 21.00 -22.35 19.18
N GLY A 18 20.91 -21.83 20.40
CA GLY A 18 20.84 -20.41 20.78
C GLY A 18 19.76 -19.53 20.12
N ARG A 19 18.81 -19.04 20.93
CA ARG A 19 18.06 -17.82 20.59
C ARG A 19 19.07 -16.68 20.38
N ARG A 20 19.26 -16.23 19.14
CA ARG A 20 20.02 -15.00 18.86
C ARG A 20 19.33 -13.85 19.59
N ALA A 21 20.09 -13.10 20.38
CA ALA A 21 19.65 -11.82 20.93
C ALA A 21 19.14 -10.93 19.79
N ALA A 22 18.09 -10.16 20.05
CA ALA A 22 17.58 -9.18 19.09
C ALA A 22 18.72 -8.20 18.78
N SER A 23 19.28 -8.28 17.56
CA SER A 23 20.30 -7.34 17.13
C SER A 23 19.71 -5.93 17.22
N GLU A 24 20.40 -5.01 17.89
CA GLU A 24 20.07 -3.58 17.87
C GLU A 24 19.92 -3.12 16.42
N ARG A 25 18.68 -2.85 16.00
CA ARG A 25 18.41 -2.35 14.66
C ARG A 25 18.88 -0.90 14.63
N LYS A 26 20.04 -0.64 14.00
CA LYS A 26 20.53 0.73 13.76
C LYS A 26 19.40 1.59 13.17
N PRO A 27 19.18 2.83 13.66
CA PRO A 27 18.10 3.68 13.19
C PRO A 27 18.16 3.85 11.67
N LEU A 28 17.01 3.89 11.00
CA LEU A 28 16.94 4.18 9.56
C LEU A 28 17.78 5.43 9.24
N ASN A 29 18.68 5.33 8.26
CA ASN A 29 19.57 6.45 7.93
C ASN A 29 18.84 7.56 7.18
N ALA A 30 17.72 7.23 6.53
CA ALA A 30 16.83 8.20 5.91
C ALA A 30 15.55 8.33 6.76
N PRO A 31 15.09 9.56 7.05
CA PRO A 31 13.80 9.77 7.70
C PRO A 31 12.67 9.29 6.78
N ALA A 32 11.62 8.71 7.38
CA ALA A 32 10.41 8.37 6.63
C ALA A 32 9.85 9.64 5.95
N PRO A 33 9.31 9.52 4.72
CA PRO A 33 8.64 10.65 4.10
C PRO A 33 7.50 11.11 5.01
N LYS A 34 7.42 12.41 5.27
CA LYS A 34 6.37 13.00 6.12
C LYS A 34 5.01 12.97 5.41
N THR A 35 5.03 13.12 4.09
CA THR A 35 3.86 13.12 3.23
C THR A 35 4.11 12.33 1.95
N PHE A 36 3.03 11.85 1.34
CA PHE A 36 3.04 11.31 -0.01
C PHE A 36 1.75 11.70 -0.72
N LEU A 37 1.85 12.39 -1.87
CA LEU A 37 0.71 13.01 -2.57
C LEU A 37 -0.06 13.99 -1.66
N GLY A 38 0.64 14.63 -0.74
CA GLY A 38 0.04 15.53 0.26
C GLY A 38 -0.79 14.85 1.34
N MET A 39 -0.83 13.52 1.40
CA MET A 39 -1.35 12.79 2.56
C MET A 39 -0.24 12.64 3.60
N PRO A 40 -0.53 12.80 4.90
CA PRO A 40 0.43 12.46 5.95
C PRO A 40 0.77 10.97 5.90
N CYS A 41 2.03 10.66 6.19
CA CYS A 41 2.53 9.29 6.25
C CYS A 41 2.87 8.90 7.69
N GLU A 42 2.69 7.61 7.99
CA GLU A 42 2.98 7.05 9.30
C GLU A 42 3.72 5.72 9.13
N THR A 43 4.61 5.40 10.08
CA THR A 43 5.27 4.10 10.14
C THR A 43 4.46 3.15 11.03
N VAL A 44 3.86 2.14 10.40
CA VAL A 44 3.02 1.14 11.06
C VAL A 44 3.70 -0.22 11.14
N THR A 45 3.23 -1.06 12.07
CA THR A 45 3.60 -2.48 12.09
C THR A 45 2.81 -3.22 11.02
N PHE A 46 3.52 -3.86 10.10
CA PHE A 46 2.96 -4.61 8.98
C PHE A 46 3.27 -6.09 9.17
N THR A 47 2.24 -6.90 9.39
CA THR A 47 2.38 -8.34 9.63
C THR A 47 1.63 -9.09 8.56
N VAL A 48 2.30 -9.99 7.83
CA VAL A 48 1.63 -10.77 6.78
C VAL A 48 0.79 -11.88 7.44
N PRO A 49 -0.55 -11.81 7.40
CA PRO A 49 -1.39 -12.78 8.08
C PRO A 49 -1.53 -14.06 7.25
N THR A 50 -2.26 -15.05 7.79
CA THR A 50 -2.56 -16.31 7.11
C THR A 50 -3.43 -16.10 5.85
N LYS A 51 -3.46 -17.10 4.94
CA LYS A 51 -4.29 -16.99 3.71
C LYS A 51 -5.75 -16.84 4.08
N GLU A 52 -6.16 -17.62 5.06
CA GLU A 52 -7.52 -17.81 5.51
C GLU A 52 -8.04 -16.46 6.03
N ARG A 53 -7.24 -15.76 6.85
CA ARG A 53 -7.57 -14.42 7.31
C ARG A 53 -7.66 -13.42 6.16
N GLN A 54 -6.69 -13.41 5.23
CA GLN A 54 -6.74 -12.49 4.08
C GLN A 54 -7.98 -12.73 3.21
N ASN A 55 -8.31 -13.99 2.94
CA ASN A 55 -9.45 -14.38 2.12
C ASN A 55 -10.76 -13.99 2.79
N ALA A 56 -10.91 -14.22 4.10
CA ALA A 56 -12.08 -13.81 4.86
C ALA A 56 -12.29 -12.29 4.79
N VAL A 57 -11.24 -11.49 5.01
CA VAL A 57 -11.30 -10.01 4.93
C VAL A 57 -11.66 -9.57 3.51
N ARG A 58 -11.05 -10.16 2.47
CA ARG A 58 -11.37 -9.83 1.07
C ARG A 58 -12.81 -10.20 0.69
N GLN A 59 -13.30 -11.33 1.17
CA GLN A 59 -14.67 -11.79 0.92
C GLN A 59 -15.68 -10.84 1.57
N GLU A 60 -15.49 -10.52 2.85
CA GLU A 60 -16.33 -9.56 3.58
C GLU A 60 -16.30 -8.17 2.90
N PHE A 61 -15.14 -7.74 2.44
CA PHE A 61 -15.00 -6.48 1.71
C PHE A 61 -15.82 -6.46 0.43
N ALA A 62 -15.72 -7.54 -0.37
CA ALA A 62 -16.39 -7.67 -1.65
C ALA A 62 -17.92 -7.72 -1.50
N THR A 63 -18.43 -8.43 -0.49
CA THR A 63 -19.86 -8.68 -0.30
C THR A 63 -20.57 -7.62 0.53
N LYS A 64 -19.88 -7.01 1.50
CA LYS A 64 -20.52 -6.14 2.50
C LYS A 64 -19.80 -4.81 2.71
N ALA A 65 -18.55 -4.84 3.17
CA ALA A 65 -17.93 -3.65 3.76
C ALA A 65 -17.74 -2.51 2.76
N ARG A 66 -17.35 -2.82 1.51
CA ARG A 66 -17.22 -1.80 0.45
C ARG A 66 -18.54 -1.09 0.16
N ALA A 67 -19.62 -1.85 0.01
CA ALA A 67 -20.94 -1.28 -0.26
C ALA A 67 -21.42 -0.41 0.93
N ALA A 68 -21.22 -0.87 2.16
CA ALA A 68 -21.54 -0.12 3.37
C ALA A 68 -20.74 1.18 3.47
N PHE A 69 -19.44 1.14 3.20
CA PHE A 69 -18.56 2.32 3.20
C PHE A 69 -19.01 3.37 2.19
N LEU A 70 -19.32 2.96 0.96
CA LEU A 70 -19.77 3.89 -0.09
C LEU A 70 -21.11 4.55 0.26
N LYS A 71 -22.05 3.78 0.82
CA LYS A 71 -23.34 4.31 1.30
C LYS A 71 -23.13 5.34 2.41
N HIS A 72 -22.29 5.01 3.38
CA HIS A 72 -21.95 5.91 4.47
C HIS A 72 -21.35 7.23 3.95
N LEU A 73 -20.39 7.19 3.02
CA LEU A 73 -19.82 8.40 2.43
C LEU A 73 -20.86 9.24 1.67
N ALA A 74 -21.73 8.60 0.89
CA ALA A 74 -22.77 9.30 0.15
C ALA A 74 -23.74 10.05 1.06
N GLN A 75 -24.09 9.45 2.20
CA GLN A 75 -25.01 10.03 3.19
C GLN A 75 -24.35 11.14 4.02
N THR A 76 -23.08 11.00 4.39
CA THR A 76 -22.44 11.86 5.40
C THR A 76 -21.48 12.89 4.81
N GLN A 77 -20.95 12.69 3.61
CA GLN A 77 -19.85 13.48 3.07
C GLN A 77 -20.10 14.03 1.65
N TYR A 78 -21.36 14.31 1.30
CA TYR A 78 -21.75 14.79 -0.03
C TYR A 78 -20.87 15.94 -0.57
N LYS A 79 -20.69 17.02 0.21
CA LYS A 79 -19.89 18.19 -0.20
C LYS A 79 -18.44 17.81 -0.53
N ARG A 80 -17.85 16.92 0.27
CA ARG A 80 -16.47 16.46 0.07
C ARG A 80 -16.35 15.57 -1.17
N LEU A 81 -17.32 14.68 -1.41
CA LEU A 81 -17.39 13.88 -2.65
C LEU A 81 -17.44 14.78 -3.90
N ARG A 82 -18.25 15.85 -3.86
CA ARG A 82 -18.31 16.83 -4.95
C ARG A 82 -16.98 17.55 -5.15
N THR A 83 -16.33 17.94 -4.05
CA THR A 83 -15.01 18.60 -4.08
C THR A 83 -13.93 17.68 -4.65
N ALA A 84 -14.01 16.37 -4.36
CA ALA A 84 -13.12 15.35 -4.92
C ALA A 84 -13.34 15.11 -6.43
N GLY A 85 -14.41 15.69 -7.01
CA GLY A 85 -14.75 15.55 -8.43
C GLY A 85 -15.70 14.40 -8.75
N ILE A 86 -16.37 13.81 -7.75
CA ILE A 86 -17.41 12.79 -7.96
C ILE A 86 -18.71 13.47 -8.40
N THR A 87 -19.32 12.96 -9.47
CA THR A 87 -20.54 13.56 -10.03
C THR A 87 -21.76 13.29 -9.13
N ALA A 88 -22.78 14.15 -9.16
CA ALA A 88 -24.02 13.87 -8.42
C ALA A 88 -24.68 12.55 -8.86
N LYS A 89 -24.55 12.19 -10.14
CA LYS A 89 -25.00 10.90 -10.69
C LYS A 89 -24.25 9.73 -10.06
N ASP A 90 -22.93 9.85 -9.92
CA ASP A 90 -22.10 8.82 -9.27
C ASP A 90 -22.39 8.71 -7.78
N ILE A 91 -22.68 9.82 -7.09
CA ILE A 91 -23.09 9.78 -5.68
C ILE A 91 -24.38 8.98 -5.51
N LYS A 92 -25.36 9.13 -6.42
CA LYS A 92 -26.57 8.28 -6.43
C LYS A 92 -26.27 6.79 -6.64
N LEU A 93 -25.18 6.45 -7.33
CA LEU A 93 -24.72 5.06 -7.43
C LEU A 93 -24.08 4.59 -6.12
N MET A 94 -23.33 5.47 -5.44
CA MET A 94 -22.75 5.18 -4.12
C MET A 94 -23.81 4.95 -3.04
N GLU A 95 -24.94 5.65 -3.08
CA GLU A 95 -26.11 5.39 -2.21
C GLU A 95 -26.65 3.95 -2.38
N LYS A 96 -26.39 3.32 -3.53
CA LYS A 96 -26.71 1.91 -3.81
C LYS A 96 -25.53 0.97 -3.52
N GLY A 97 -24.45 1.47 -2.93
CA GLY A 97 -23.23 0.72 -2.64
C GLY A 97 -22.35 0.44 -3.86
N LYS A 98 -22.55 1.14 -4.98
CA LYS A 98 -21.78 0.95 -6.22
C LYS A 98 -20.63 1.95 -6.29
N THR A 99 -19.45 1.46 -6.67
CA THR A 99 -18.26 2.29 -6.82
C THR A 99 -18.36 3.15 -8.08
N PRO A 100 -18.12 4.48 -7.99
CA PRO A 100 -18.05 5.35 -9.16
C PRO A 100 -16.96 4.93 -10.15
N ASN A 101 -17.17 5.19 -11.44
CA ASN A 101 -16.18 4.86 -12.46
C ASN A 101 -14.86 5.62 -12.23
N GLY A 102 -13.72 4.90 -12.29
CA GLY A 102 -12.39 5.48 -12.07
C GLY A 102 -12.03 5.73 -10.60
N TRP A 103 -12.86 5.33 -9.65
CA TRP A 103 -12.60 5.41 -8.21
C TRP A 103 -12.45 4.01 -7.61
N ASN A 104 -11.65 3.90 -6.55
CA ASN A 104 -11.48 2.69 -5.77
C ASN A 104 -11.55 3.00 -4.27
N THR A 105 -11.98 2.02 -3.49
CA THR A 105 -11.79 2.03 -2.03
C THR A 105 -10.44 1.40 -1.73
N HIS A 106 -9.52 2.20 -1.20
CA HIS A 106 -8.18 1.82 -0.80
C HIS A 106 -8.14 1.44 0.68
N HIS A 107 -7.41 0.39 1.02
CA HIS A 107 -7.06 0.06 2.39
C HIS A 107 -5.73 0.76 2.74
N LYS A 108 -5.75 1.66 3.74
CA LYS A 108 -4.55 2.40 4.18
C LYS A 108 -3.45 1.42 4.62
N LEU A 109 -3.78 0.55 5.57
CA LEU A 109 -3.05 -0.69 5.80
C LEU A 109 -3.66 -1.77 4.93
N SER A 110 -2.90 -2.28 3.97
CA SER A 110 -3.37 -3.31 3.05
C SER A 110 -3.78 -4.60 3.78
N VAL A 111 -4.74 -5.34 3.21
CA VAL A 111 -5.12 -6.68 3.73
C VAL A 111 -3.93 -7.65 3.75
N TYR A 112 -2.96 -7.48 2.83
CA TYR A 112 -1.72 -8.26 2.83
C TYR A 112 -0.87 -8.03 4.08
N GLY A 113 -0.97 -6.86 4.71
CA GLY A 113 -0.26 -6.50 5.95
C GLY A 113 -1.10 -6.56 7.22
N GLY A 114 -2.25 -7.24 7.17
CA GLY A 114 -3.13 -7.37 8.34
C GLY A 114 -4.20 -6.28 8.48
N GLY A 115 -4.38 -5.43 7.47
CA GLY A 115 -5.42 -4.42 7.46
C GLY A 115 -6.85 -4.99 7.55
N THR A 116 -7.74 -4.22 8.14
CA THR A 116 -9.15 -4.56 8.38
C THR A 116 -10.09 -3.81 7.43
N ASN A 117 -11.37 -4.14 7.47
CA ASN A 117 -12.42 -3.46 6.73
C ASN A 117 -13.05 -2.28 7.50
N ASP A 118 -12.45 -1.87 8.62
CA ASP A 118 -12.91 -0.74 9.41
C ASP A 118 -12.86 0.55 8.57
N PHE A 119 -13.88 1.39 8.68
CA PHE A 119 -13.97 2.60 7.85
C PHE A 119 -12.80 3.56 8.06
N SER A 120 -12.17 3.55 9.25
CA SER A 120 -10.95 4.30 9.54
C SER A 120 -9.73 3.81 8.74
N ASN A 121 -9.72 2.54 8.32
CA ASN A 121 -8.70 1.95 7.44
C ASN A 121 -9.05 2.08 5.95
N LEU A 122 -10.22 2.61 5.60
CA LEU A 122 -10.66 2.76 4.22
C LEU A 122 -10.55 4.21 3.74
N LEU A 123 -10.22 4.37 2.47
CA LEU A 123 -10.09 5.66 1.81
C LEU A 123 -10.70 5.57 0.40
N LEU A 124 -11.64 6.45 0.07
CA LEU A 124 -12.11 6.59 -1.31
C LEU A 124 -11.13 7.47 -2.08
N ILE A 125 -10.56 6.92 -3.16
CA ILE A 125 -9.52 7.59 -3.94
C ILE A 125 -9.66 7.28 -5.42
N ARG A 126 -9.28 8.22 -6.28
CA ARG A 126 -9.24 7.98 -7.73
C ARG A 126 -8.19 6.92 -8.04
N ARG A 127 -8.56 5.90 -8.82
CA ARG A 127 -7.70 4.77 -9.15
C ARG A 127 -6.43 5.25 -9.85
N ALA A 128 -6.61 5.86 -11.03
CA ALA A 128 -5.53 6.49 -11.75
C ALA A 128 -5.62 8.01 -11.56
N PRO A 129 -4.55 8.68 -11.08
CA PRO A 129 -3.21 8.15 -10.88
C PRO A 129 -2.90 7.72 -9.42
N TYR A 130 -3.63 8.28 -8.45
CA TYR A 130 -3.16 8.34 -7.06
C TYR A 130 -3.09 6.98 -6.35
N HIS A 131 -4.11 6.14 -6.48
CA HIS A 131 -4.11 4.81 -5.86
C HIS A 131 -2.91 3.97 -6.34
N ASP A 132 -2.69 3.97 -7.65
CA ASP A 132 -1.61 3.20 -8.27
C ASP A 132 -0.25 3.72 -7.77
N MET A 133 -0.06 5.04 -7.71
CA MET A 133 1.18 5.66 -7.24
C MET A 133 1.52 5.30 -5.79
N ILE A 134 0.52 5.26 -4.89
CA ILE A 134 0.71 4.82 -3.49
C ILE A 134 1.29 3.40 -3.45
N HIS A 135 0.70 2.49 -4.21
CA HIS A 135 1.15 1.10 -4.25
C HIS A 135 2.53 0.96 -4.89
N TYR A 136 2.78 1.60 -6.03
CA TYR A 136 4.02 1.41 -6.78
C TYR A 136 5.23 2.08 -6.15
N HIS A 137 5.08 3.29 -5.61
CA HIS A 137 6.22 4.09 -5.16
C HIS A 137 6.45 4.05 -3.66
N LEU A 138 5.44 3.69 -2.88
CA LEU A 138 5.54 3.69 -1.42
C LEU A 138 5.38 2.29 -0.84
N ILE A 139 4.22 1.65 -1.00
CA ILE A 139 3.90 0.42 -0.25
C ILE A 139 4.65 -0.80 -0.80
N ASN A 140 4.48 -1.15 -2.08
CA ASN A 140 4.97 -2.41 -2.63
C ASN A 140 6.49 -2.61 -2.49
N PRO A 141 7.35 -1.59 -2.72
CA PRO A 141 8.79 -1.76 -2.58
C PRO A 141 9.24 -2.17 -1.17
N GLN A 142 8.47 -1.82 -0.14
CA GLN A 142 8.78 -2.14 1.26
C GLN A 142 8.35 -3.55 1.68
N VAL A 143 7.45 -4.20 0.93
CA VAL A 143 6.75 -5.42 1.37
C VAL A 143 6.79 -6.59 0.37
N GLN A 144 7.31 -6.38 -0.84
CA GLN A 144 7.26 -7.36 -1.94
C GLN A 144 7.95 -8.70 -1.64
N ASP A 145 8.92 -8.71 -0.74
CA ASP A 145 9.74 -9.87 -0.35
C ASP A 145 9.26 -10.55 0.94
N MET A 146 8.22 -10.00 1.58
CA MET A 146 7.75 -10.51 2.87
C MET A 146 7.08 -11.88 2.75
N LYS A 147 7.36 -12.75 3.71
CA LYS A 147 6.70 -14.05 3.85
C LYS A 147 5.63 -14.03 4.92
N ARG A 148 4.77 -15.04 4.93
CA ARG A 148 3.69 -15.16 5.92
C ARG A 148 4.25 -15.26 7.34
N GLY A 149 3.61 -14.56 8.27
CA GLY A 149 4.03 -14.46 9.65
C GLY A 149 5.16 -13.43 9.88
N GLU A 150 5.81 -12.93 8.83
CA GLU A 150 6.82 -11.90 8.98
C GLU A 150 6.19 -10.56 9.37
N THR A 151 6.90 -9.84 10.23
CA THR A 151 6.51 -8.53 10.71
C THR A 151 7.61 -7.52 10.41
N ARG A 152 7.22 -6.39 9.83
CA ARG A 152 8.13 -5.30 9.42
C ARG A 152 7.50 -3.95 9.71
N ARG A 153 8.31 -2.94 10.00
CA ARG A 153 7.82 -1.55 10.08
C ARG A 153 7.75 -0.98 8.67
N VAL A 154 6.59 -0.49 8.25
CA VAL A 154 6.34 -0.03 6.88
C VAL A 154 5.70 1.35 6.93
N VAL A 155 6.11 2.24 6.04
CA VAL A 155 5.51 3.56 5.90
C VAL A 155 4.31 3.49 4.95
N ILE A 156 3.16 3.97 5.41
CA ILE A 156 1.92 4.04 4.62
C ILE A 156 1.31 5.45 4.70
N PRO A 157 0.50 5.88 3.71
CA PRO A 157 -0.33 7.07 3.85
C PRO A 157 -1.44 6.81 4.87
N ASN A 158 -1.60 7.71 5.84
CA ASN A 158 -2.65 7.65 6.84
C ASN A 158 -3.39 9.00 6.99
N PRO A 159 -4.14 9.44 5.97
CA PRO A 159 -4.96 10.64 6.10
C PRO A 159 -6.06 10.43 7.15
N SER A 160 -6.38 11.46 7.93
CA SER A 160 -7.53 11.45 8.85
C SER A 160 -8.88 11.31 8.13
N GLU A 161 -8.90 11.67 6.85
CA GLU A 161 -10.09 11.81 6.02
C GLU A 161 -10.40 10.54 5.24
N SER A 162 -11.69 10.26 5.03
CA SER A 162 -12.16 9.05 4.33
C SER A 162 -12.29 9.22 2.81
N ILE A 163 -12.15 10.46 2.31
CA ILE A 163 -12.15 10.80 0.88
C ILE A 163 -10.89 11.61 0.57
N TYR A 164 -10.08 11.09 -0.34
CA TYR A 164 -8.91 11.79 -0.84
C TYR A 164 -9.34 12.88 -1.83
N VAL A 165 -9.01 14.13 -1.49
CA VAL A 165 -9.11 15.27 -2.38
C VAL A 165 -7.69 15.70 -2.71
N PRO A 166 -7.26 15.63 -3.98
CA PRO A 166 -5.89 15.95 -4.33
C PRO A 166 -5.62 17.45 -4.12
N PRO A 167 -4.53 17.80 -3.41
CA PRO A 167 -4.06 19.17 -3.35
C PRO A 167 -3.80 19.75 -4.74
N GLN A 168 -3.93 21.06 -4.88
CA GLN A 168 -3.86 21.75 -6.17
C GLN A 168 -2.58 21.40 -6.97
N GLN A 169 -1.46 21.28 -6.27
CA GLN A 169 -0.17 20.93 -6.87
C GLN A 169 -0.14 19.54 -7.51
N PHE A 170 -1.01 18.60 -7.11
CA PHE A 170 -1.06 17.23 -7.62
C PHE A 170 -2.16 17.01 -8.68
N LYS A 171 -3.08 17.96 -8.88
CA LYS A 171 -4.17 17.84 -9.87
C LYS A 171 -3.70 17.68 -11.32
N HIS A 172 -2.47 18.08 -11.64
CA HIS A 172 -1.91 17.89 -12.96
C HIS A 172 -1.81 16.40 -13.34
N LEU A 173 -1.55 15.52 -12.36
CA LEU A 173 -1.43 14.08 -12.55
C LEU A 173 -2.72 13.45 -13.09
N GLU A 174 -3.89 13.96 -12.67
CA GLU A 174 -5.17 13.53 -13.23
C GLU A 174 -5.34 13.89 -14.70
N ARG A 175 -4.87 15.07 -15.10
CA ARG A 175 -4.92 15.49 -16.50
C ARG A 175 -4.03 14.59 -17.36
N ASP A 176 -2.86 14.25 -16.85
CA ASP A 176 -1.91 13.38 -17.54
C ASP A 176 -2.44 11.94 -17.66
N ALA A 177 -3.05 11.41 -16.59
CA ALA A 177 -3.70 10.10 -16.62
C ALA A 177 -4.86 10.04 -17.63
N LYS A 178 -5.67 11.11 -17.74
CA LYS A 178 -6.76 11.19 -18.73
C LYS A 178 -6.25 11.19 -20.18
N ARG A 179 -5.03 11.66 -20.43
CA ARG A 179 -4.38 11.68 -21.76
C ARG A 179 -3.72 10.34 -22.13
N GLY A 180 -4.00 9.27 -21.37
CA GLY A 180 -3.40 7.96 -21.61
C GLY A 180 -1.94 7.84 -21.15
N GLY A 181 -1.42 8.86 -20.45
CA GLY A 181 -0.11 8.74 -19.80
C GLY A 181 -0.18 7.66 -18.73
N LYS A 182 0.68 6.63 -18.81
CA LYS A 182 0.89 5.72 -17.70
C LYS A 182 1.38 6.54 -16.50
N SER A 183 0.54 6.67 -15.49
CA SER A 183 0.82 7.50 -14.32
C SER A 183 1.76 6.86 -13.30
N TYR A 184 2.12 5.59 -13.51
CA TYR A 184 2.87 4.77 -12.58
C TYR A 184 4.09 4.05 -13.19
N GLY A 185 4.46 4.38 -14.44
CA GLY A 185 5.53 3.69 -15.16
C GLY A 185 5.26 2.18 -15.34
N THR A 186 6.23 1.45 -15.87
CA THR A 186 6.20 -0.03 -15.92
C THR A 186 6.86 -0.56 -14.64
N LYS A 187 6.56 -1.79 -14.20
CA LYS A 187 7.20 -2.40 -13.01
C LYS A 187 8.73 -2.30 -13.14
N GLY A 188 9.37 -1.48 -12.28
CA GLY A 188 10.82 -1.23 -12.34
C GLY A 188 11.28 0.03 -13.10
N GLN A 189 10.36 0.80 -13.71
CA GLN A 189 10.64 2.11 -14.29
C GLN A 189 9.78 3.16 -13.58
N SER A 190 10.42 4.02 -12.78
CA SER A 190 9.76 5.22 -12.25
C SER A 190 9.31 6.13 -13.39
N TYR A 191 8.28 6.94 -13.14
CA TYR A 191 7.85 8.03 -14.01
C TYR A 191 9.02 9.03 -14.22
N GLN A 192 9.97 8.75 -15.12
CA GLN A 192 11.25 9.46 -15.10
C GLN A 192 11.30 10.72 -15.97
N ASP A 193 10.46 10.86 -17.00
CA ASP A 193 10.79 11.84 -18.06
C ASP A 193 9.76 12.92 -18.34
N LYS A 194 9.02 13.43 -17.34
CA LYS A 194 8.18 14.60 -17.62
C LYS A 194 8.47 15.85 -16.79
N LYS A 195 8.78 15.78 -15.49
CA LYS A 195 9.11 16.96 -14.65
C LYS A 195 9.87 16.55 -13.39
N GLN A 196 11.21 16.53 -13.42
CA GLN A 196 12.05 16.10 -12.28
C GLN A 196 11.90 16.96 -11.02
N ASP A 197 11.40 18.20 -11.19
CA ASP A 197 11.19 19.18 -10.12
C ASP A 197 9.74 19.28 -9.64
N ALA A 198 8.83 18.45 -10.15
CA ALA A 198 7.45 18.46 -9.70
C ALA A 198 7.36 18.07 -8.21
N PRO A 199 6.44 18.65 -7.42
CA PRO A 199 6.24 18.28 -6.01
C PRO A 199 6.03 16.78 -5.80
N PHE A 200 5.38 16.10 -6.75
CA PHE A 200 5.25 14.64 -6.71
C PHE A 200 6.59 13.91 -6.80
N MET A 201 7.52 14.38 -7.64
CA MET A 201 8.85 13.78 -7.73
C MET A 201 9.66 13.94 -6.45
N GLN A 202 9.43 15.00 -5.69
CA GLN A 202 10.06 15.17 -4.38
C GLN A 202 9.57 14.10 -3.40
N ASP A 203 8.25 13.84 -3.36
CA ASP A 203 7.67 12.75 -2.56
C ASP A 203 8.22 11.37 -2.98
N VAL A 204 8.36 11.11 -4.29
CA VAL A 204 8.96 9.87 -4.80
C VAL A 204 10.42 9.74 -4.43
N LYS A 205 11.22 10.80 -4.59
CA LYS A 205 12.64 10.81 -4.22
C LYS A 205 12.82 10.57 -2.72
N ALA A 206 11.98 11.19 -1.89
CA ALA A 206 11.98 10.97 -0.44
C ALA A 206 11.61 9.52 -0.08
N ALA A 207 10.55 8.98 -0.71
CA ALA A 207 10.14 7.59 -0.53
C ALA A 207 11.26 6.62 -0.99
N ASP A 208 11.86 6.85 -2.15
CA ASP A 208 12.95 6.04 -2.70
C ASP A 208 14.20 6.07 -1.83
N ALA A 209 14.62 7.24 -1.35
CA ALA A 209 15.73 7.37 -0.40
C ALA A 209 15.46 6.58 0.90
N TYR A 210 14.22 6.68 1.42
CA TYR A 210 13.79 5.89 2.56
C TYR A 210 13.82 4.39 2.27
N ILE A 211 13.24 3.94 1.16
CA ILE A 211 13.19 2.53 0.75
C ILE A 211 14.59 1.96 0.55
N LYS A 212 15.50 2.69 -0.10
CA LYS A 212 16.91 2.26 -0.27
C LYS A 212 17.61 2.09 1.07
N SER A 213 17.45 3.06 1.98
CA SER A 213 17.99 2.94 3.34
C SER A 213 17.40 1.75 4.09
N PHE A 214 16.09 1.54 3.97
CA PHE A 214 15.35 0.46 4.58
C PHE A 214 15.79 -0.93 4.09
N LEU A 215 15.91 -1.12 2.77
CA LEU A 215 16.32 -2.39 2.16
C LEU A 215 17.78 -2.72 2.45
N SER A 216 18.67 -1.72 2.52
CA SER A 216 20.09 -1.95 2.84
C SER A 216 20.33 -2.59 4.22
N LYS A 217 19.37 -2.47 5.15
CA LYS A 217 19.49 -2.97 6.53
C LYS A 217 18.69 -4.24 6.82
N ASN A 218 17.73 -4.59 5.98
CA ASN A 218 16.87 -5.77 6.17
C ASN A 218 17.35 -7.03 5.43
N GLY A 219 18.59 -7.01 4.91
CA GLY A 219 19.20 -8.14 4.17
C GLY A 219 18.87 -8.04 2.69
N GLY A 220 19.84 -7.55 1.91
CA GLY A 220 19.71 -7.39 0.47
C GLY A 220 19.74 -8.72 -0.29
N ARG A 221 19.05 -8.66 -1.44
CA ARG A 221 19.13 -9.49 -2.66
C ARG A 221 19.10 -11.01 -2.50
#